data_AF-A0A7C5DYJ1-F1
#
_entry.id   AF-A0A7C5DYJ1-F1
#
_cell.length_a   1.000
_cell.length_b   1.000
_cell.length_c   1.000
_cell.angle_alpha   90.00
_cell.angle_beta   90.00
_cell.angle_gamma   90.00
#
_symmetry.space_group_name_H-M   'P 1'
#
loop_
_entity.id
_entity.type
_entity.pdbx_description
1 polymer ?
#
loop_
_entity_poly.entity_id
_entity_poly.type
_entity_poly.pdbx_seq_one_letter_code
_entity_poly.pdbx_strand_id
1 'polypeptide(L)'
;MVAEKELIAKIKELKQIKPNPDWASLVKSQILAKGDYSIPEKAPSSGKENVLSLFFSKFFFQPRLKPVFAFSLTLFLFLGLFGFAQHTVPGDFLYPLKKITEQGREFFVSRDDLPKVQLEMANKRLEELTQIVKKNEVKKLAPAINEFHANVEKAAKTLANSTSSNPEHIKALVNETQKIKEQKEKVESMGVVLGETKELDSALSQLAEQELKRFEGQILTDDQEELLKQANKYYKEKNYARALEVILQMSYPQQ
;
A
#
# COMPACT_ATOMS: atom_id res chain seq x y z
N MET A 1 91.31 45.49 -13.43
CA MET A 1 90.25 46.39 -13.94
C MET A 1 89.65 46.00 -15.29
N VAL A 2 90.29 45.17 -16.14
CA VAL A 2 89.71 44.77 -17.46
C VAL A 2 88.65 43.66 -17.33
N ALA A 3 88.89 42.67 -16.45
CA ALA A 3 87.97 41.55 -16.25
C ALA A 3 86.60 41.95 -15.68
N GLU A 4 86.55 42.93 -14.77
CA GLU A 4 85.28 43.42 -14.21
C GLU A 4 84.43 44.14 -15.26
N LYS A 5 85.04 44.90 -16.17
CA LYS A 5 84.30 45.61 -17.21
C LYS A 5 83.68 44.65 -18.22
N GLU A 6 84.38 43.59 -18.58
CA GLU A 6 83.84 42.52 -19.44
C GLU A 6 82.73 41.73 -18.75
N LEU A 7 82.88 41.44 -17.46
CA LEU A 7 81.84 40.76 -16.68
C LEU A 7 80.56 41.60 -16.60
N ILE A 8 80.70 42.90 -16.34
CA ILE A 8 79.58 43.85 -16.30
C ILE A 8 78.90 43.95 -17.67
N ALA A 9 79.66 43.93 -18.77
CA ALA A 9 79.11 43.93 -20.12
C ALA A 9 78.29 42.65 -20.40
N LYS A 10 78.83 41.47 -20.08
CA LYS A 10 78.12 40.19 -20.23
C LYS A 10 76.86 40.10 -19.36
N ILE A 11 76.91 40.60 -18.13
CA ILE A 11 75.72 40.64 -17.26
C ILE A 11 74.65 41.59 -17.82
N LYS A 12 75.03 42.70 -18.47
CA LYS A 12 74.08 43.59 -19.14
C LYS A 12 73.42 42.94 -20.35
N GLU A 13 74.12 42.10 -21.10
CA GLU A 13 73.54 41.33 -22.22
C GLU A 13 72.49 40.32 -21.73
N LEU A 14 72.72 39.67 -20.59
CA LEU A 14 71.76 38.72 -20.00
C LEU A 14 70.42 39.36 -19.61
N LYS A 15 70.39 40.68 -19.34
CA LYS A 15 69.13 41.40 -19.07
C LYS A 15 68.21 41.51 -20.28
N GLN A 16 68.74 41.32 -21.50
CA GLN A 16 67.93 41.37 -22.72
C GLN A 16 67.28 40.02 -23.07
N ILE A 17 67.69 38.95 -22.38
CA ILE A 17 67.09 37.62 -22.57
C ILE A 17 65.72 37.61 -21.92
N LYS A 18 64.67 37.56 -22.76
CA LYS A 18 63.30 37.38 -22.29
C LYS A 18 63.10 35.93 -21.83
N PRO A 19 62.42 35.69 -20.70
CA PRO A 19 62.09 34.34 -20.29
C PRO A 19 61.24 33.66 -21.36
N ASN A 20 61.41 32.35 -21.53
CA ASN A 20 60.56 31.55 -22.41
C ASN A 20 59.10 31.76 -21.97
N PRO A 21 58.19 32.17 -22.87
CA PRO A 21 56.79 32.44 -22.53
C PRO A 21 56.08 31.24 -21.90
N ASP A 22 56.42 30.02 -22.30
CA ASP A 22 55.85 28.80 -21.74
C ASP A 22 56.29 28.59 -20.30
N TRP A 23 57.56 28.85 -20.00
CA TRP A 23 58.06 28.77 -18.63
C TRP A 23 57.48 29.87 -17.73
N ALA A 24 57.40 31.10 -18.24
CA ALA A 24 56.84 32.23 -17.48
C ALA A 24 55.35 32.03 -17.14
N SER A 25 54.58 31.46 -18.07
CA SER A 25 53.17 31.13 -17.83
C SER A 25 53.00 29.99 -16.81
N LEU A 26 53.83 28.95 -16.89
CA LEU A 26 53.84 27.85 -15.91
C LEU A 26 54.19 28.35 -14.51
N VAL A 27 55.22 29.19 -14.37
CA VAL A 27 55.61 29.75 -13.08
C VAL A 27 54.53 30.66 -12.51
N LYS A 28 53.91 31.52 -13.35
CA LYS A 28 52.77 32.34 -12.93
C LYS A 28 51.60 31.48 -12.46
N SER A 29 51.29 30.39 -13.17
CA SER A 29 50.23 29.45 -12.77
C SER A 29 50.55 28.76 -11.43
N GLN A 30 51.80 28.35 -11.20
CA GLN A 30 52.21 27.71 -9.96
C GLN A 30 52.23 28.67 -8.76
N ILE A 31 52.65 29.93 -8.97
CA ILE A 31 52.66 30.94 -7.91
C ILE A 31 51.22 31.34 -7.55
N LEU A 32 50.36 31.57 -8.54
CA LEU A 32 48.96 31.92 -8.31
C LEU A 32 48.17 30.74 -7.70
N ALA A 33 48.46 29.50 -8.09
CA ALA A 33 47.85 28.30 -7.50
C ALA A 33 48.27 28.07 -6.02
N LYS A 34 49.39 28.65 -5.58
CA LYS A 34 49.87 28.52 -4.19
C LYS A 34 49.42 29.68 -3.29
N GLY A 35 48.90 30.77 -3.88
CA GLY A 35 48.50 31.99 -3.18
C GLY A 35 47.00 32.12 -2.89
N ASP A 36 46.15 31.31 -3.53
CA ASP A 36 44.70 31.37 -3.34
C ASP A 36 44.13 29.97 -3.09
N TYR A 37 43.64 29.74 -1.87
CA TYR A 37 42.80 28.58 -1.55
C TYR A 37 41.40 28.83 -2.13
N SER A 38 41.29 28.88 -3.46
CA SER A 38 40.08 29.34 -4.15
C SER A 38 39.84 28.58 -5.46
N ILE A 39 39.01 27.53 -5.36
CA ILE A 39 38.14 26.95 -6.40
C ILE A 39 38.84 26.14 -7.52
N PRO A 40 38.47 24.85 -7.74
CA PRO A 40 38.97 24.08 -8.88
C PRO A 40 38.42 24.65 -10.19
N GLU A 41 39.32 25.14 -11.04
CA GLU A 41 39.03 25.60 -12.39
C GLU A 41 38.85 24.39 -13.33
N LYS A 42 37.57 24.08 -13.58
CA LYS A 42 36.97 23.45 -14.78
C LYS A 42 37.87 22.53 -15.61
N ALA A 43 37.56 21.22 -15.54
CA ALA A 43 37.89 20.27 -16.60
C ALA A 43 37.20 20.69 -17.92
N PRO A 44 37.81 20.42 -19.09
CA PRO A 44 37.28 20.85 -20.38
C PRO A 44 35.90 20.22 -20.64
N SER A 45 34.90 21.08 -20.82
CA SER A 45 33.53 20.71 -21.15
C SER A 45 33.43 20.23 -22.59
N SER A 46 33.73 18.95 -22.81
CA SER A 46 33.26 18.23 -23.98
C SER A 46 31.78 17.84 -23.77
N GLY A 47 30.90 18.57 -24.46
CA GLY A 47 29.60 18.10 -24.96
C GLY A 47 28.65 17.40 -23.99
N LYS A 48 27.60 18.14 -23.58
CA LYS A 48 26.51 17.77 -22.66
C LYS A 48 26.85 18.08 -21.19
N GLU A 49 26.87 19.37 -20.87
CA GLU A 49 26.72 19.79 -19.49
C GLU A 49 25.37 19.27 -18.97
N ASN A 50 25.41 18.17 -18.22
CA ASN A 50 24.26 17.64 -17.52
C ASN A 50 23.80 18.72 -16.54
N VAL A 51 22.73 19.44 -16.87
CA VAL A 51 22.07 20.41 -15.98
C VAL A 51 21.80 19.79 -14.59
N LEU A 52 21.60 18.47 -14.58
CA LEU A 52 21.55 17.62 -13.39
C LEU A 52 22.80 17.74 -12.50
N SER A 53 24.03 17.69 -13.03
CA SER A 53 25.25 17.67 -12.22
C SER A 53 25.52 19.00 -11.52
N LEU A 54 25.16 20.12 -12.15
CA LEU A 54 25.22 21.46 -11.54
C LEU A 54 24.16 21.64 -10.45
N PHE A 55 22.96 21.07 -10.63
CA PHE A 55 21.93 21.01 -9.60
C PHE A 55 22.36 20.13 -8.41
N PHE A 56 22.92 18.95 -8.67
CA PHE A 56 23.33 18.02 -7.62
C PHE A 56 24.50 18.56 -6.77
N SER A 57 25.53 19.18 -7.37
CA SER A 57 26.72 19.57 -6.60
C SER A 57 26.52 20.81 -5.71
N LYS A 58 25.71 21.78 -6.14
CA LYS A 58 25.46 23.00 -5.34
C LYS A 58 24.29 22.87 -4.38
N PHE A 59 23.28 22.05 -4.69
CA PHE A 59 22.05 21.97 -3.90
C PHE A 59 22.09 20.84 -2.85
N PHE A 60 22.64 19.67 -3.16
CA PHE A 60 22.66 18.53 -2.21
C PHE A 60 23.76 18.62 -1.16
N PHE A 61 24.85 19.36 -1.43
CA PHE A 61 26.00 19.45 -0.51
C PHE A 61 25.97 20.67 0.42
N GLN A 62 24.91 21.49 0.38
CA GLN A 62 24.74 22.54 1.39
C GLN A 62 24.46 21.91 2.77
N PRO A 63 25.30 22.14 3.79
CA PRO A 63 25.13 21.51 5.11
C PRO A 63 23.81 21.84 5.79
N ARG A 64 23.18 22.98 5.43
CA ARG A 64 21.86 23.39 5.94
C ARG A 64 20.70 22.54 5.42
N LEU A 65 20.83 21.94 4.23
CA LEU A 65 19.80 21.11 3.61
C LEU A 65 19.97 19.61 3.93
N LYS A 66 21.10 19.19 4.50
CA LYS A 66 21.34 17.82 4.95
C LYS A 66 20.21 17.22 5.80
N PRO A 67 19.64 17.90 6.83
CA PRO A 67 18.53 17.33 7.59
C PRO A 67 17.25 17.19 6.76
N VAL A 68 16.99 18.12 5.84
CA VAL A 68 15.82 18.07 4.93
C VAL A 68 15.95 16.90 3.96
N PHE A 69 17.13 16.67 3.39
CA PHE A 69 17.38 15.52 2.52
C PHE A 69 17.36 14.20 3.28
N ALA A 70 17.93 14.14 4.49
CA ALA A 70 17.85 12.96 5.34
C ALA A 70 16.41 12.62 5.69
N PHE A 71 15.60 13.62 6.06
CA PHE A 71 14.17 13.45 6.33
C PHE A 71 13.40 13.05 5.07
N SER A 72 13.64 13.70 3.94
CA SER A 72 12.97 13.40 2.67
C SER A 72 13.31 11.99 2.17
N LEU A 73 14.59 11.58 2.25
CA LEU A 73 15.01 10.21 1.92
C LEU A 73 14.36 9.20 2.87
N THR A 74 14.33 9.50 4.17
CA THR A 74 13.65 8.65 5.15
C THR A 74 12.16 8.52 4.84
N LEU A 75 11.48 9.63 4.56
CA LEU A 75 10.07 9.65 4.18
C LEU A 75 9.83 8.86 2.90
N PHE A 76 10.69 9.02 1.89
CA PHE A 76 10.62 8.28 0.63
C PHE A 76 10.80 6.77 0.86
N LEU A 77 11.75 6.37 1.71
CA LEU A 77 11.93 4.97 2.10
C LEU A 77 10.69 4.42 2.81
N PHE A 78 10.10 5.19 3.74
CA PHE A 78 8.85 4.82 4.40
C PHE A 78 7.70 4.66 3.39
N LEU A 79 7.52 5.62 2.47
CA LEU A 79 6.51 5.54 1.41
C LEU A 79 6.71 4.33 0.49
N GLY A 80 7.97 4.00 0.16
CA GLY A 80 8.30 2.79 -0.59
C GLY A 80 7.88 1.51 0.14
N LEU A 81 8.15 1.42 1.45
CA LEU A 81 7.76 0.27 2.28
C LEU A 81 6.24 0.05 2.30
N PHE A 82 5.43 1.10 2.24
CA PHE A 82 3.97 0.97 2.16
C PHE A 82 3.51 0.26 0.88
N GLY A 83 4.15 0.53 -0.26
CA GLY A 83 3.86 -0.15 -1.52
C GLY A 83 4.12 -1.65 -1.46
N PHE A 84 5.28 -2.04 -0.89
CA PHE A 84 5.62 -3.46 -0.70
C PHE A 84 4.70 -4.15 0.31
N ALA A 85 4.28 -3.46 1.37
CA ALA A 85 3.41 -4.02 2.39
C ALA A 85 2.07 -4.50 1.81
N GLN A 86 1.53 -3.86 0.77
CA GLN A 86 0.24 -4.26 0.17
C GLN A 86 0.24 -5.71 -0.36
N HIS A 87 1.40 -6.23 -0.78
CA HIS A 87 1.56 -7.58 -1.33
C HIS A 87 1.89 -8.65 -0.29
N THR A 88 1.94 -8.28 0.99
CA THR A 88 2.25 -9.21 2.08
C THR A 88 1.04 -10.04 2.48
N VAL A 89 1.32 -11.25 2.98
CA VAL A 89 0.33 -12.17 3.55
C VAL A 89 0.57 -12.36 5.05
N PRO A 90 -0.42 -12.86 5.83
CA PRO A 90 -0.24 -13.11 7.25
C PRO A 90 0.98 -13.98 7.53
N GLY A 91 1.82 -13.55 8.48
CA GLY A 91 3.10 -14.19 8.77
C GLY A 91 4.32 -13.56 8.08
N ASP A 92 4.12 -12.63 7.14
CA ASP A 92 5.21 -11.81 6.59
C ASP A 92 5.66 -10.70 7.55
N PHE A 93 6.93 -10.32 7.47
CA PHE A 93 7.52 -9.26 8.32
C PHE A 93 6.80 -7.91 8.18
N LEU A 94 6.38 -7.54 6.96
CA LEU A 94 5.70 -6.27 6.67
C LEU A 94 4.17 -6.37 6.76
N TYR A 95 3.61 -7.51 7.15
CA TYR A 95 2.16 -7.70 7.32
C TYR A 95 1.53 -6.77 8.38
N PRO A 96 2.16 -6.50 9.54
CA PRO A 96 1.60 -5.55 10.51
C PRO A 96 1.37 -4.16 9.90
N LEU A 97 2.26 -3.73 8.99
CA LEU A 97 2.13 -2.45 8.30
C LEU A 97 0.90 -2.45 7.36
N LYS A 98 0.68 -3.53 6.62
CA LYS A 98 -0.53 -3.73 5.79
C LYS A 98 -1.79 -3.66 6.65
N LYS A 99 -1.81 -4.37 7.77
CA LYS A 99 -2.96 -4.42 8.69
C LYS A 99 -3.34 -3.04 9.21
N ILE A 100 -2.38 -2.19 9.57
CA ILE A 100 -2.64 -0.80 9.99
C ILE A 100 -3.33 -0.01 8.87
N THR A 101 -2.86 -0.15 7.62
CA THR A 101 -3.47 0.56 6.48
C THR A 101 -4.90 0.09 6.19
N GLU A 102 -5.18 -1.20 6.39
CA GLU A 102 -6.49 -1.78 6.17
C GLU A 102 -7.48 -1.41 7.28
N GLN A 103 -7.05 -1.47 8.54
CA GLN A 103 -7.84 -1.02 9.68
C GLN A 103 -8.16 0.48 9.61
N GLY A 104 -7.23 1.29 9.06
CA GLY A 104 -7.47 2.71 8.81
C GLY A 104 -8.72 2.97 7.98
N ARG A 105 -9.04 2.10 7.00
CA ARG A 105 -10.24 2.25 6.15
C ARG A 105 -11.53 2.23 6.96
N GLU A 106 -11.58 1.44 8.03
CA GLU A 106 -12.78 1.29 8.86
C GLU A 106 -13.19 2.60 9.55
N PHE A 107 -12.23 3.48 9.86
CA PHE A 107 -12.51 4.77 10.50
C PHE A 107 -13.16 5.80 9.57
N PHE A 108 -13.03 5.64 8.25
CA PHE A 108 -13.57 6.58 7.27
C PHE A 108 -14.85 6.09 6.59
N VAL A 109 -15.30 4.88 6.92
CA VAL A 109 -16.48 4.24 6.33
C VAL A 109 -17.72 4.53 7.19
N SER A 110 -18.88 4.63 6.55
CA SER A 110 -20.15 4.82 7.23
C SER A 110 -20.50 3.62 8.13
N ARG A 111 -21.37 3.81 9.13
CA ARG A 111 -21.81 2.71 9.99
C ARG A 111 -22.55 1.60 9.22
N ASP A 112 -23.27 1.97 8.17
CA ASP A 112 -24.04 1.03 7.35
C ASP A 112 -23.16 0.21 6.40
N ASP A 113 -22.05 0.79 5.93
CA ASP A 113 -21.09 0.09 5.06
C ASP A 113 -20.03 -0.70 5.83
N LEU A 114 -19.88 -0.45 7.14
CA LEU A 114 -18.88 -1.12 7.97
C LEU A 114 -18.99 -2.66 7.95
N PRO A 115 -20.19 -3.29 8.07
CA PRO A 115 -20.31 -4.74 8.01
C PRO A 115 -19.85 -5.30 6.66
N LYS A 116 -20.12 -4.60 5.55
CA LYS A 116 -19.65 -4.97 4.21
C LYS A 116 -18.13 -4.95 4.15
N VAL A 117 -17.49 -3.89 4.64
CA VAL A 117 -16.02 -3.78 4.65
C VAL A 117 -15.39 -4.90 5.50
N GLN A 118 -16.01 -5.30 6.61
CA GLN A 118 -15.51 -6.43 7.40
C GLN A 118 -15.63 -7.77 6.67
N LEU A 119 -16.73 -8.01 5.95
CA LEU A 119 -16.88 -9.19 5.10
C LEU A 119 -15.85 -9.19 3.95
N GLU A 120 -15.61 -8.05 3.31
CA GLU A 120 -14.55 -7.90 2.29
C GLU A 120 -13.18 -8.25 2.86
N MET A 121 -12.89 -7.86 4.11
CA MET A 121 -11.63 -8.23 4.78
C MET A 121 -11.53 -9.72 5.04
N ALA A 122 -12.61 -10.38 5.47
CA ALA A 122 -12.65 -11.84 5.63
C ALA A 122 -12.41 -12.55 4.29
N ASN A 123 -13.06 -12.08 3.22
CA ASN A 123 -12.85 -12.58 1.85
C ASN A 123 -11.37 -12.39 1.42
N LYS A 124 -10.79 -11.21 1.68
CA LYS A 124 -9.38 -10.95 1.40
C LYS A 124 -8.43 -11.93 2.10
N ARG A 125 -8.74 -12.36 3.34
CA ARG A 125 -7.94 -13.40 4.02
C ARG A 125 -8.02 -14.76 3.34
N LEU A 126 -9.15 -15.12 2.74
CA LEU A 126 -9.28 -16.35 1.95
C LEU A 126 -8.44 -16.27 0.66
N GLU A 127 -8.36 -15.09 0.03
CA GLU A 127 -7.48 -14.87 -1.12
C GLU A 127 -6.00 -14.99 -0.72
N GLU A 128 -5.60 -14.44 0.42
CA GLU A 128 -4.25 -14.56 0.96
C GLU A 128 -3.92 -16.02 1.31
N LEU A 129 -4.87 -16.76 1.90
CA LEU A 129 -4.74 -18.21 2.12
C LEU A 129 -4.55 -18.96 0.80
N THR A 130 -5.33 -18.63 -0.22
CA THR A 130 -5.17 -19.21 -1.57
C THR A 130 -3.76 -18.95 -2.12
N GLN A 131 -3.22 -17.74 -1.91
CA GLN A 131 -1.86 -17.41 -2.34
C GLN A 131 -0.80 -18.19 -1.56
N ILE A 132 -0.95 -18.32 -0.24
CA ILE A 132 -0.05 -19.08 0.63
C ILE A 132 -0.01 -20.55 0.19
N VAL A 133 -1.18 -21.16 -0.06
CA VAL A 133 -1.27 -22.55 -0.52
C VAL A 133 -0.60 -22.72 -1.88
N LYS A 134 -0.89 -21.84 -2.85
CA LYS A 134 -0.26 -21.88 -4.19
C LYS A 134 1.26 -21.74 -4.15
N LYS A 135 1.79 -20.96 -3.21
CA LYS A 135 3.24 -20.77 -3.01
C LYS A 135 3.87 -21.83 -2.10
N ASN A 136 3.07 -22.76 -1.56
CA ASN A 136 3.48 -23.78 -0.61
C ASN A 136 4.15 -23.19 0.66
N GLU A 137 3.67 -22.04 1.13
CA GLU A 137 4.23 -21.34 2.30
C GLU A 137 3.60 -21.84 3.61
N VAL A 138 3.75 -23.13 3.90
CA VAL A 138 3.07 -23.84 5.01
C VAL A 138 3.18 -23.12 6.36
N LYS A 139 4.33 -22.50 6.65
CA LYS A 139 4.56 -21.74 7.90
C LYS A 139 3.60 -20.55 8.09
N LYS A 140 3.02 -20.05 7.00
CA LYS A 140 2.09 -18.90 6.98
C LYS A 140 0.61 -19.33 7.04
N LEU A 141 0.31 -20.62 6.91
CA LEU A 141 -1.07 -21.11 6.94
C LEU A 141 -1.73 -20.83 8.29
N ALA A 142 -1.13 -21.27 9.40
CA ALA A 142 -1.68 -21.07 10.73
C ALA A 142 -1.99 -19.58 11.06
N PRO A 143 -1.06 -18.63 10.88
CA PRO A 143 -1.39 -17.22 11.12
C PRO A 143 -2.46 -16.68 10.15
N ALA A 144 -2.51 -17.14 8.89
CA ALA A 144 -3.53 -16.71 7.95
C ALA A 144 -4.93 -17.26 8.27
N ILE A 145 -5.03 -18.50 8.75
CA ILE A 145 -6.28 -19.09 9.23
C ILE A 145 -6.80 -18.31 10.45
N ASN A 146 -5.91 -17.98 11.39
CA ASN A 146 -6.28 -17.18 12.55
C ASN A 146 -6.76 -15.77 12.17
N GLU A 147 -6.11 -15.11 11.22
CA GLU A 147 -6.56 -13.81 10.70
C GLU A 147 -7.90 -13.93 9.97
N PHE A 148 -8.15 -15.00 9.23
CA PHE A 148 -9.47 -15.27 8.64
C PHE A 148 -10.55 -15.36 9.72
N HIS A 149 -10.36 -16.22 10.73
CA HIS A 149 -11.31 -16.36 11.84
C HIS A 149 -11.57 -15.05 12.58
N ALA A 150 -10.51 -14.29 12.88
CA ALA A 150 -10.65 -13.01 13.56
C ALA A 150 -11.46 -11.99 12.73
N ASN A 151 -11.29 -11.98 11.41
CA ASN A 151 -12.06 -11.10 10.53
C ASN A 151 -13.52 -11.58 10.37
N VAL A 152 -13.76 -12.90 10.33
CA VAL A 152 -15.13 -13.46 10.35
C VAL A 152 -15.85 -13.11 11.65
N GLU A 153 -15.20 -13.26 12.80
CA GLU A 153 -15.78 -12.90 14.11
C GLU A 153 -16.10 -11.40 14.17
N LYS A 154 -15.19 -10.57 13.66
CA LYS A 154 -15.39 -9.12 13.59
C LYS A 154 -16.54 -8.74 12.67
N ALA A 155 -16.64 -9.38 11.50
CA ALA A 155 -17.75 -9.20 10.56
C ALA A 155 -19.08 -9.63 11.17
N ALA A 156 -19.11 -10.75 11.89
CA ALA A 156 -20.30 -11.22 12.60
C ALA A 156 -20.76 -10.20 13.65
N LYS A 157 -19.82 -9.65 14.44
CA LYS A 157 -20.11 -8.62 15.45
C LYS A 157 -20.64 -7.32 14.83
N THR A 158 -20.05 -6.85 13.75
CA THR A 158 -20.52 -5.63 13.08
C THR A 158 -21.86 -5.84 12.39
N LEU A 159 -22.10 -7.02 11.83
CA LEU A 159 -23.37 -7.40 11.24
C LEU A 159 -24.49 -7.50 12.28
N ALA A 160 -24.24 -8.16 13.42
CA ALA A 160 -25.22 -8.28 14.51
C ALA A 160 -25.60 -6.93 15.12
N ASN A 161 -24.69 -5.94 15.07
CA ASN A 161 -24.94 -4.58 15.51
C ASN A 161 -25.48 -3.67 14.40
N SER A 162 -25.62 -4.18 13.17
CA SER A 162 -26.15 -3.40 12.06
C SER A 162 -27.66 -3.32 12.16
N THR A 163 -28.19 -2.10 12.10
CA THR A 163 -29.64 -1.84 12.03
C THR A 163 -30.09 -1.51 10.61
N SER A 164 -29.23 -1.69 9.61
CA SER A 164 -29.52 -1.27 8.25
C SER A 164 -30.63 -2.12 7.64
N SER A 165 -31.79 -1.50 7.43
CA SER A 165 -32.93 -2.10 6.72
C SER A 165 -32.94 -1.74 5.23
N ASN A 166 -31.89 -1.06 4.75
CA ASN A 166 -31.77 -0.65 3.36
C ASN A 166 -31.51 -1.89 2.49
N PRO A 167 -32.37 -2.18 1.51
CA PRO A 167 -32.21 -3.32 0.62
C PRO A 167 -30.89 -3.33 -0.16
N GLU A 168 -30.32 -2.17 -0.51
CA GLU A 168 -29.02 -2.12 -1.21
C GLU A 168 -27.86 -2.58 -0.32
N HIS A 169 -27.85 -2.17 0.95
CA HIS A 169 -26.84 -2.62 1.91
C HIS A 169 -27.00 -4.13 2.16
N ILE A 170 -28.23 -4.62 2.37
CA ILE A 170 -28.49 -6.06 2.54
C ILE A 170 -28.02 -6.86 1.31
N LYS A 171 -28.29 -6.38 0.09
CA LYS A 171 -27.81 -7.01 -1.14
C LYS A 171 -26.29 -7.10 -1.19
N ALA A 172 -25.59 -6.03 -0.80
CA ALA A 172 -24.13 -6.04 -0.75
C ALA A 172 -23.61 -7.06 0.28
N LEU A 173 -24.24 -7.16 1.46
CA LEU A 173 -23.87 -8.12 2.50
C LEU A 173 -24.08 -9.58 2.05
N VAL A 174 -25.20 -9.87 1.39
CA VAL A 174 -25.48 -11.20 0.82
C VAL A 174 -24.43 -11.57 -0.22
N ASN A 175 -24.10 -10.66 -1.13
CA ASN A 175 -23.09 -10.88 -2.16
C ASN A 175 -21.71 -11.16 -1.57
N GLU A 176 -21.25 -10.37 -0.60
CA GLU A 176 -19.95 -10.60 0.04
C GLU A 176 -19.93 -11.90 0.85
N THR A 177 -21.03 -12.24 1.53
CA THR A 177 -21.16 -13.52 2.25
C THR A 177 -21.07 -14.70 1.29
N GLN A 178 -21.73 -14.61 0.13
CA GLN A 178 -21.67 -15.67 -0.88
C GLN A 178 -20.25 -15.85 -1.42
N LYS A 179 -19.52 -14.76 -1.69
CA LYS A 179 -18.11 -14.82 -2.07
C LYS A 179 -17.26 -15.51 -1.01
N ILE A 180 -17.46 -15.19 0.27
CA ILE A 180 -16.76 -15.86 1.37
C ILE A 180 -17.03 -17.36 1.33
N LYS A 181 -18.28 -17.78 1.13
CA LYS A 181 -18.63 -19.21 1.05
C LYS A 181 -17.91 -19.90 -0.12
N GLU A 182 -17.99 -19.32 -1.32
CA GLU A 182 -17.36 -19.86 -2.52
C GLU A 182 -15.82 -19.93 -2.38
N GLN A 183 -15.21 -18.87 -1.84
CA GLN A 183 -13.76 -18.83 -1.61
C GLN A 183 -13.32 -19.78 -0.50
N LYS A 184 -14.14 -19.96 0.55
CA LYS A 184 -13.88 -20.91 1.63
C LYS A 184 -13.86 -22.34 1.09
N GLU A 185 -14.90 -22.74 0.35
CA GLU A 185 -14.98 -24.06 -0.28
C GLU A 185 -13.77 -24.32 -1.19
N LYS A 186 -13.35 -23.29 -1.95
CA LYS A 186 -12.15 -23.37 -2.78
C LYS A 186 -10.87 -23.58 -1.96
N VAL A 187 -10.66 -22.84 -0.87
CA VAL A 187 -9.48 -23.00 -0.01
C VAL A 187 -9.49 -24.36 0.69
N GLU A 188 -10.66 -24.83 1.13
CA GLU A 188 -10.83 -26.15 1.72
C GLU A 188 -10.55 -27.28 0.72
N SER A 189 -10.94 -27.12 -0.55
CA SER A 189 -10.60 -28.06 -1.62
C SER A 189 -9.09 -28.20 -1.88
N MET A 190 -8.29 -27.23 -1.43
CA MET A 190 -6.82 -27.27 -1.51
C MET A 190 -6.18 -27.93 -0.27
N GLY A 191 -6.97 -28.49 0.64
CA GLY A 191 -6.51 -29.23 1.82
C GLY A 191 -6.33 -28.39 3.09
N VAL A 192 -6.82 -27.15 3.11
CA VAL A 192 -6.79 -26.29 4.31
C VAL A 192 -8.09 -26.44 5.08
N VAL A 193 -8.03 -26.82 6.36
CA VAL A 193 -9.23 -26.91 7.20
C VAL A 193 -9.50 -25.56 7.85
N LEU A 194 -10.59 -24.90 7.45
CA LEU A 194 -10.98 -23.58 7.96
C LEU A 194 -12.07 -23.63 9.04
N GLY A 195 -12.66 -24.79 9.30
CA GLY A 195 -13.70 -24.94 10.32
C GLY A 195 -15.00 -24.22 9.99
N GLU A 196 -15.93 -24.20 10.94
CA GLU A 196 -17.25 -23.58 10.76
C GLU A 196 -17.22 -22.08 11.06
N THR A 197 -18.13 -21.33 10.42
CA THR A 197 -18.28 -19.87 10.57
C THR A 197 -19.55 -19.54 11.35
N LYS A 198 -19.73 -20.20 12.51
CA LYS A 198 -20.97 -20.20 13.30
C LYS A 198 -21.44 -18.80 13.70
N GLU A 199 -20.50 -17.93 14.06
CA GLU A 199 -20.79 -16.57 14.50
C GLU A 199 -21.38 -15.75 13.34
N LEU A 200 -20.82 -15.91 12.14
CA LEU A 200 -21.32 -15.24 10.93
C LEU A 200 -22.69 -15.78 10.54
N ASP A 201 -22.87 -17.10 10.60
CA ASP A 201 -24.17 -17.73 10.31
C ASP A 201 -25.25 -17.25 11.30
N SER A 202 -24.90 -17.12 12.59
CA SER A 202 -25.79 -16.59 13.62
C SER A 202 -26.13 -15.10 13.41
N ALA A 203 -25.19 -14.29 12.94
CA ALA A 203 -25.46 -12.88 12.65
C ALA A 203 -26.37 -12.72 11.42
N LEU A 204 -26.12 -13.53 10.38
CA LEU A 204 -26.99 -13.58 9.20
C LEU A 204 -28.38 -14.10 9.53
N SER A 205 -28.50 -15.08 10.44
CA SER A 205 -29.80 -15.58 10.86
C SER A 205 -30.62 -14.50 11.57
N GLN A 206 -30.00 -13.69 12.42
CA GLN A 206 -30.68 -12.57 13.07
C GLN A 206 -31.17 -11.54 12.07
N LEU A 207 -30.32 -11.18 11.09
CA LEU A 207 -30.71 -10.25 10.02
C LEU A 207 -31.86 -10.81 9.16
N ALA A 208 -31.77 -12.07 8.76
CA ALA A 208 -32.81 -12.74 8.00
C ALA A 208 -34.13 -12.82 8.78
N GLU A 209 -34.08 -13.13 10.07
CA GLU A 209 -35.27 -13.17 10.92
C GLU A 209 -35.93 -11.80 11.06
N GLN A 210 -35.14 -10.74 11.25
CA GLN A 210 -35.64 -9.37 11.32
C GLN A 210 -36.35 -8.97 10.02
N GLU A 211 -35.76 -9.29 8.87
CA GLU A 211 -36.35 -8.98 7.57
C GLU A 211 -37.61 -9.82 7.30
N LEU A 212 -37.63 -11.10 7.65
CA LEU A 212 -38.84 -11.94 7.56
C LEU A 212 -39.99 -11.36 8.40
N LYS A 213 -39.73 -11.01 9.67
CA LYS A 213 -40.72 -10.41 10.56
C LYS A 213 -41.28 -9.09 10.03
N ARG A 214 -40.47 -8.32 9.28
CA ARG A 214 -40.92 -7.07 8.65
C ARG A 214 -42.01 -7.33 7.59
N PHE A 215 -41.91 -8.43 6.85
CA PHE A 215 -42.89 -8.78 5.81
C PHE A 215 -44.12 -9.52 6.34
N GLU A 216 -44.02 -10.23 7.47
CA GLU A 216 -45.17 -10.90 8.11
C GLU A 216 -46.29 -9.92 8.53
N GLY A 217 -45.95 -8.65 8.78
CA GLY A 217 -46.91 -7.61 9.16
C GLY A 217 -47.50 -6.80 7.99
N GLN A 218 -47.16 -7.14 6.73
CA GLN A 218 -47.56 -6.38 5.55
C GLN A 218 -48.65 -7.09 4.73
N ILE A 219 -49.43 -6.32 3.97
CA ILE A 219 -50.33 -6.88 2.96
C ILE A 219 -49.47 -7.22 1.74
N LEU A 220 -49.34 -8.52 1.47
CA LEU A 220 -48.51 -9.06 0.38
C LEU A 220 -49.37 -9.42 -0.83
N THR A 221 -48.79 -9.35 -2.03
CA THR A 221 -49.38 -9.98 -3.22
C THR A 221 -49.19 -11.50 -3.19
N ASP A 222 -49.94 -12.25 -4.00
CA ASP A 222 -49.80 -13.71 -4.10
C ASP A 222 -48.35 -14.13 -4.43
N ASP A 223 -47.69 -13.41 -5.35
CA ASP A 223 -46.28 -13.64 -5.70
C ASP A 223 -45.34 -13.37 -4.52
N GLN A 224 -45.59 -12.30 -3.75
CA GLN A 224 -44.79 -11.98 -2.55
C GLN A 224 -45.02 -13.00 -1.44
N GLU A 225 -46.22 -13.56 -1.31
CA GLU A 225 -46.51 -14.63 -0.35
C GLU A 225 -45.77 -15.93 -0.72
N GLU A 226 -45.65 -16.25 -2.00
CA GLU A 226 -44.85 -17.38 -2.47
C GLU A 226 -43.36 -17.16 -2.18
N LEU A 227 -42.82 -15.98 -2.49
CA LEU A 227 -41.43 -15.63 -2.17
C LEU A 227 -41.17 -15.67 -0.66
N LEU A 228 -42.12 -15.22 0.18
CA LEU A 228 -42.00 -15.31 1.64
C LEU A 228 -41.97 -16.77 2.13
N LYS A 229 -42.78 -17.66 1.53
CA LYS A 229 -42.74 -19.11 1.81
C LYS A 229 -41.40 -19.71 1.41
N GLN A 230 -40.85 -19.33 0.26
CA GLN A 230 -39.54 -19.78 -0.20
C GLN A 230 -38.41 -19.27 0.72
N ALA A 231 -38.44 -18.00 1.11
CA ALA A 231 -37.47 -17.42 2.05
C ALA A 231 -37.49 -18.14 3.41
N ASN A 232 -38.68 -18.42 3.93
CA ASN A 232 -38.87 -19.20 5.16
C ASN A 232 -38.33 -20.63 5.05
N LYS A 233 -38.47 -21.27 3.88
CA LYS A 233 -37.87 -22.59 3.63
C LYS A 233 -36.34 -22.51 3.71
N TYR A 234 -35.71 -21.57 3.01
CA TYR A 234 -34.26 -21.39 3.07
C TYR A 234 -33.76 -21.05 4.47
N TYR A 235 -34.51 -20.25 5.23
CA TYR A 235 -34.20 -19.94 6.61
C TYR A 235 -34.19 -21.21 7.50
N LYS A 236 -35.20 -22.08 7.36
CA LYS A 236 -35.28 -23.37 8.08
C LYS A 236 -34.14 -24.34 7.69
N GLU A 237 -33.70 -24.28 6.44
CA GLU A 237 -32.54 -25.01 5.93
C GLU A 237 -31.19 -24.41 6.37
N LYS A 238 -31.20 -23.34 7.19
CA LYS A 238 -30.03 -22.56 7.63
C LYS A 238 -29.25 -21.90 6.49
N ASN A 239 -29.90 -21.70 5.34
CA ASN A 239 -29.33 -21.02 4.19
C ASN A 239 -29.71 -19.53 4.23
N TYR A 240 -29.19 -18.81 5.24
CA TYR A 240 -29.59 -17.44 5.54
C TYR A 240 -29.29 -16.45 4.42
N ALA A 241 -28.18 -16.64 3.69
CA ALA A 241 -27.84 -15.81 2.53
C ALA A 241 -28.88 -15.93 1.42
N ARG A 242 -29.33 -17.16 1.10
CA ARG A 242 -30.40 -17.38 0.12
C ARG A 242 -31.75 -16.88 0.62
N ALA A 243 -32.05 -17.03 1.91
CA ALA A 243 -33.26 -16.47 2.49
C ALA A 243 -33.32 -14.94 2.28
N LEU A 244 -32.22 -14.24 2.59
CA LEU A 244 -32.09 -12.79 2.37
C LEU A 244 -32.17 -12.41 0.89
N GLU A 245 -31.58 -13.20 -0.01
CA GLU A 245 -31.67 -12.97 -1.46
C GLU A 245 -33.13 -13.01 -1.96
N VAL A 246 -33.90 -14.00 -1.53
CA VAL A 246 -35.34 -14.10 -1.86
C VAL A 246 -36.12 -12.94 -1.25
N ILE A 247 -35.78 -12.53 -0.02
CA ILE A 247 -36.41 -11.37 0.62
C ILE A 247 -36.16 -10.08 -0.15
N LEU A 248 -34.95 -9.91 -0.70
CA LEU A 248 -34.64 -8.77 -1.55
C LEU A 248 -35.48 -8.74 -2.82
N GLN A 249 -35.81 -9.90 -3.40
CA GLN A 249 -36.71 -9.96 -4.56
C GLN A 249 -38.13 -9.50 -4.22
N MET A 250 -38.59 -9.70 -2.98
CA MET A 250 -39.88 -9.15 -2.53
C MET A 250 -39.87 -7.63 -2.41
N SER A 251 -38.71 -7.04 -2.08
CA SER A 251 -38.54 -5.60 -1.91
C SER A 251 -38.40 -4.83 -3.24
N TYR A 252 -38.18 -5.52 -4.36
CA TYR A 252 -38.05 -4.94 -5.70
C TYR A 252 -38.94 -5.69 -6.70
N PRO A 253 -40.05 -5.12 -7.21
CA PRO A 253 -40.69 -5.70 -8.39
C PRO A 253 -39.68 -5.66 -9.55
N GLN A 254 -39.43 -6.82 -10.16
CA GLN A 254 -38.63 -6.89 -11.37
C GLN A 254 -39.30 -6.00 -12.44
N GLN A 255 -38.61 -4.95 -12.87
CA GLN A 255 -38.94 -4.22 -14.11
C GLN A 255 -38.46 -5.02 -15.31
#